data_AF-A0A9E4X0F2-F1
#
_entry.id   AF-A0A9E4X0F2-F1
#
_cell.length_a   1.000
_cell.length_b   1.000
_cell.length_c   1.000
_cell.angle_alpha   90.00
_cell.angle_beta   90.00
_cell.angle_gamma   90.00
#
_symmetry.space_group_name_H-M   'P 1'
#
loop_
_entity.id
_entity.type
_entity.pdbx_description
1 polymer ?
#
loop_
_entity_poly.entity_id
_entity_poly.type
_entity_poly.pdbx_seq_one_letter_code
_entity_poly.pdbx_strand_id
1 'polypeptide(L)'
;MVTTLGFLLAAWASIYYAFGLLLLGPIYALARLRPLRTLFQYRKAWIAMGLLGLGLLAVMAPLTVPYLQLGQELELQIPLEDTDFWSASPTDYLLPPGLHPLWGERVRDRLLSVSDDFPQVALEFVLGVGFIAMLFAFYGWRRSQGPERRAILWLLIVAFVLSLGPRLHFGRFPVVIPAPEKVVSAFHSVMNTLSVWLPTEETYAPLAAEGLTIPLPALFLRWLLPPLEGMRAWNRFAAFTSLGVSLLAGVGYATWIANEVRPARRKLERFNREHLAGVVILALAIFELWPQPVPLQAVQPRPVDEWLADQPGQFSIMELPLTSALGAPQMLYTRYHGKRITFAYGTYYPYWYRAEFPELQECPEAACLDLLSSWDVRFLLLNMDDVPAGPVLAPKLDESLSLKRMAQFGDIVVYRLLR
;
A
#
# COMPACT_ATOMS: atom_id res chain seq x y z
N MET A 1 0.01 12.95 -27.66
CA MET A 1 -0.93 13.79 -26.89
C MET A 1 -1.71 12.97 -25.88
N VAL A 2 -2.53 11.99 -26.28
CA VAL A 2 -3.28 11.11 -25.33
C VAL A 2 -2.35 10.37 -24.36
N THR A 3 -1.27 9.75 -24.86
CA THR A 3 -0.28 9.07 -24.00
C THR A 3 0.37 10.02 -23.01
N THR A 4 0.82 11.19 -23.48
CA THR A 4 1.42 12.24 -22.65
C THR A 4 0.46 12.67 -21.54
N LEU A 5 -0.80 12.94 -21.89
CA LEU A 5 -1.82 13.33 -20.92
C LEU A 5 -2.10 12.22 -19.91
N GLY A 6 -2.21 10.96 -20.36
CA GLY A 6 -2.39 9.81 -19.47
C GLY A 6 -1.24 9.64 -18.48
N PHE A 7 0.01 9.79 -18.92
CA PHE A 7 1.18 9.76 -18.03
C PHE A 7 1.17 10.90 -17.01
N LEU A 8 0.87 12.12 -17.45
CA LEU A 8 0.78 13.30 -16.58
C LEU A 8 -0.31 13.14 -15.52
N LEU A 9 -1.50 12.71 -15.93
CA LEU A 9 -2.64 12.49 -15.02
C LEU A 9 -2.36 11.36 -14.03
N ALA A 10 -1.74 10.26 -14.47
CA ALA A 10 -1.38 9.16 -13.59
C ALA A 10 -0.31 9.58 -12.57
N ALA A 11 0.73 10.31 -13.01
CA ALA A 11 1.76 10.83 -12.11
C ALA A 11 1.18 11.84 -11.11
N TRP A 12 0.23 12.67 -11.54
CA TRP A 12 -0.43 13.66 -10.69
C TRP A 12 -1.43 13.05 -9.71
N ALA A 13 -2.08 11.95 -10.08
CA ALA A 13 -3.00 11.22 -9.19
C ALA A 13 -2.27 10.56 -8.01
N SER A 14 -1.03 10.08 -8.21
CA SER A 14 -0.24 9.47 -7.14
C SER A 14 1.24 9.42 -7.49
N ILE A 15 2.08 9.79 -6.52
CA ILE A 15 3.54 9.68 -6.64
C ILE A 15 4.00 8.22 -6.89
N TYR A 16 3.24 7.24 -6.39
CA TYR A 16 3.50 5.81 -6.64
C TYR A 16 3.37 5.46 -8.12
N TYR A 17 2.37 6.03 -8.80
CA TYR A 17 2.19 5.82 -10.23
C TYR A 17 3.21 6.61 -11.03
N ALA A 18 3.64 7.79 -10.57
CA ALA A 18 4.76 8.51 -11.17
C ALA A 18 6.04 7.63 -11.18
N PHE A 19 6.42 7.07 -10.02
CA PHE A 19 7.56 6.15 -9.94
C PHE A 19 7.35 4.88 -10.77
N GLY A 20 6.17 4.28 -10.72
CA GLY A 20 5.86 3.11 -11.53
C GLY A 20 6.02 3.37 -13.03
N LEU A 21 5.56 4.53 -13.52
CA LEU A 21 5.74 4.93 -14.91
C LEU A 21 7.19 5.24 -15.27
N LEU A 22 7.97 5.83 -14.35
CA LEU A 22 9.40 6.09 -14.55
C LEU A 22 10.20 4.79 -14.66
N LEU A 23 9.87 3.77 -13.86
CA LEU A 23 10.57 2.48 -13.88
C LEU A 23 10.10 1.59 -15.04
N LEU A 24 8.79 1.49 -15.25
CA LEU A 24 8.20 0.55 -16.22
C LEU A 24 8.11 1.12 -17.63
N GLY A 25 7.98 2.45 -17.78
CA GLY A 25 7.86 3.13 -19.07
C GLY A 25 9.05 2.86 -20.00
N PRO A 26 10.31 3.03 -19.55
CA PRO A 26 11.49 2.70 -20.33
C PRO A 26 11.53 1.23 -20.75
N ILE A 27 11.17 0.31 -19.84
CA ILE A 27 11.15 -1.14 -20.11
C ILE A 27 10.13 -1.47 -21.20
N TYR A 28 8.91 -0.92 -21.09
CA TYR A 28 7.87 -1.08 -22.11
C TYR A 28 8.31 -0.49 -23.45
N ALA A 29 8.88 0.72 -23.46
CA ALA A 29 9.35 1.38 -24.66
C ALA A 29 10.47 0.58 -25.36
N LEU A 30 11.46 0.10 -24.61
CA LEU A 30 12.57 -0.72 -25.13
C LEU A 30 12.09 -2.07 -25.67
N ALA A 31 11.05 -2.65 -25.07
CA ALA A 31 10.45 -3.90 -25.54
C ALA A 31 9.59 -3.69 -26.80
N ARG A 32 8.90 -2.54 -26.91
CA ARG A 32 8.00 -2.21 -28.02
C ARG A 32 8.72 -1.68 -29.26
N LEU A 33 9.76 -0.87 -29.09
CA LEU A 33 10.38 -0.07 -30.15
C LEU A 33 11.59 -0.75 -30.81
N ARG A 34 11.60 -2.08 -30.87
CA ARG A 34 12.66 -2.83 -31.58
C ARG A 34 12.39 -2.86 -33.09
N PRO A 35 13.43 -2.69 -33.93
CA PRO A 35 14.84 -2.49 -33.58
C PRO A 35 15.14 -1.05 -33.13
N LEU A 36 15.91 -0.89 -32.05
CA LEU A 36 16.23 0.41 -31.41
C LEU A 36 16.85 1.45 -32.36
N ARG A 37 17.46 1.00 -33.46
CA ARG A 37 18.00 1.88 -34.51
C ARG A 37 16.96 2.85 -35.05
N THR A 38 15.69 2.43 -35.12
CA THR A 38 14.60 3.30 -35.57
C THR A 38 14.35 4.44 -34.58
N LEU A 39 14.44 4.19 -33.27
CA LEU A 39 14.30 5.21 -32.24
C LEU A 39 15.32 6.34 -32.40
N PHE A 40 16.58 5.98 -32.68
CA PHE A 40 17.67 6.95 -32.88
C PHE A 40 17.56 7.73 -34.19
N GLN A 41 16.84 7.21 -35.19
CA GLN A 41 16.65 7.88 -36.49
C GLN A 41 15.50 8.89 -36.47
N TYR A 42 14.49 8.73 -35.59
CA TYR A 42 13.33 9.61 -35.57
C TYR A 42 13.48 10.79 -34.60
N ARG A 43 13.95 11.94 -35.11
CA ARG A 43 14.02 13.22 -34.37
C ARG A 43 12.71 13.56 -33.64
N LYS A 44 11.56 13.28 -34.26
CA LYS A 44 10.22 13.52 -33.66
C LYS A 44 10.00 12.70 -32.38
N ALA A 45 10.56 11.49 -32.29
CA ALA A 45 10.44 10.66 -31.09
C ALA A 45 11.22 11.29 -29.92
N TRP A 46 12.44 11.77 -30.17
CA TRP A 46 13.24 12.49 -29.15
C TRP A 46 12.58 13.78 -28.69
N ILE A 47 12.02 14.57 -29.62
CA ILE A 47 11.25 15.77 -29.27
C ILE A 47 10.04 15.38 -28.40
N ALA A 48 9.30 14.33 -28.77
CA ALA A 48 8.15 13.88 -27.99
C ALA A 48 8.54 13.38 -26.59
N MET A 49 9.64 12.63 -26.46
CA MET A 49 10.18 12.19 -25.16
C MET A 49 10.69 13.36 -24.32
N GLY A 50 11.36 14.33 -24.93
CA GLY A 50 11.82 15.54 -24.26
C GLY A 50 10.65 16.40 -23.75
N LEU A 51 9.62 16.60 -24.58
CA LEU A 51 8.40 17.29 -24.18
C LEU A 51 7.62 16.54 -23.09
N LEU A 52 7.58 15.21 -23.14
CA LEU A 52 7.01 14.39 -22.07
C LEU A 52 7.79 14.58 -20.77
N GLY A 53 9.12 14.50 -20.82
CA GLY A 53 9.99 14.69 -19.65
C GLY A 53 9.85 16.10 -19.04
N LEU A 54 9.85 17.13 -19.87
CA LEU A 54 9.60 18.52 -19.45
C LEU A 54 8.20 18.68 -18.84
N GLY A 55 7.18 18.11 -19.46
CA GLY A 55 5.82 18.13 -18.92
C GLY A 55 5.73 17.43 -17.57
N LEU A 56 6.35 16.25 -17.43
CA LEU A 56 6.39 15.51 -16.16
C LEU A 56 7.10 16.32 -15.07
N LEU A 57 8.25 16.93 -15.38
CA LEU A 57 8.96 17.81 -14.45
C LEU A 57 8.10 19.00 -14.05
N ALA A 58 7.44 19.67 -15.00
CA ALA A 58 6.59 20.83 -14.72
C ALA A 58 5.39 20.48 -13.82
N VAL A 59 4.78 19.30 -14.02
CA VAL A 59 3.62 18.84 -13.23
C VAL A 59 4.05 18.28 -11.87
N MET A 60 5.22 17.64 -11.79
CA MET A 60 5.73 17.03 -10.55
C MET A 60 6.43 18.03 -9.65
N ALA A 61 7.10 19.06 -10.18
CA ALA A 61 7.79 20.07 -9.39
C ALA A 61 6.95 20.70 -8.26
N PRO A 62 5.71 21.19 -8.49
CA PRO A 62 4.90 21.76 -7.40
C PRO A 62 4.51 20.74 -6.34
N LEU A 63 4.50 19.44 -6.68
CA LEU A 63 4.25 18.37 -5.72
C LEU A 63 5.51 17.94 -4.99
N THR A 64 6.67 17.88 -5.65
CA THR A 64 7.91 17.34 -5.07
C THR A 64 8.70 18.37 -4.27
N VAL A 65 8.69 19.64 -4.68
CA VAL A 65 9.45 20.71 -4.00
C VAL A 65 9.09 20.84 -2.51
N PRO A 66 7.80 20.86 -2.10
CA PRO A 66 7.45 20.91 -0.68
C PRO A 66 7.99 19.71 0.11
N TYR A 67 8.02 18.51 -0.47
CA TYR A 67 8.60 17.33 0.20
C TYR A 67 10.11 17.41 0.30
N LEU A 68 10.80 17.96 -0.72
CA LEU A 68 12.24 18.19 -0.66
C LEU A 68 12.62 19.23 0.40
N GLN A 69 11.80 20.28 0.55
CA GLN A 69 11.97 21.28 1.61
C GLN A 69 11.73 20.66 2.98
N LEU A 70 10.63 19.92 3.12
CA LEU A 70 10.29 19.26 4.38
C LEU A 70 11.32 18.19 4.78
N GLY A 71 11.89 17.48 3.81
CA GLY A 71 12.95 16.49 4.04
C GLY A 71 14.27 17.06 4.54
N GLN A 72 14.42 18.40 4.57
CA GLN A 72 15.56 19.06 5.22
C GLN A 72 15.34 19.25 6.72
N GLU A 73 14.08 19.24 7.17
CA GLU A 73 13.69 19.47 8.57
C GLU A 73 13.22 18.19 9.26
N LEU A 74 12.57 17.29 8.51
CA LEU A 74 11.96 16.07 9.01
C LEU A 74 12.53 14.85 8.29
N GLU A 75 12.69 13.75 9.02
CA GLU A 75 13.02 12.46 8.43
C GLU A 75 11.78 11.88 7.74
N LEU A 76 11.75 11.96 6.41
CA LEU A 76 10.64 11.45 5.58
C LEU A 76 10.84 9.99 5.15
N GLN A 77 11.64 9.24 5.90
CA GLN A 77 11.89 7.83 5.66
C GLN A 77 10.78 6.98 6.29
N ILE A 78 10.33 5.98 5.55
CA ILE A 78 9.39 4.99 6.07
C ILE A 78 10.19 3.76 6.47
N PRO A 79 10.02 3.22 7.69
CA PRO A 79 10.76 2.05 8.14
C PRO A 79 10.72 0.89 7.12
N LEU A 80 11.85 0.18 7.00
CA LEU A 80 11.97 -0.91 6.05
C LEU A 80 11.00 -2.05 6.35
N GLU A 81 10.72 -2.32 7.63
CA GLU A 81 9.73 -3.32 8.07
C GLU A 81 8.29 -2.97 7.67
N ASP A 82 7.90 -1.69 7.77
CA ASP A 82 6.61 -1.21 7.26
C ASP A 82 6.54 -1.37 5.75
N THR A 83 7.63 -1.03 5.06
CA THR A 83 7.72 -1.18 3.61
C THR A 83 7.58 -2.63 3.17
N ASP A 84 8.16 -3.53 3.94
CA ASP A 84 8.08 -4.97 3.74
C ASP A 84 6.68 -5.52 4.01
N PHE A 85 6.01 -5.05 5.07
CA PHE A 85 4.64 -5.45 5.38
C PHE A 85 3.65 -5.13 4.24
N TRP A 86 3.83 -4.01 3.54
CA TRP A 86 2.99 -3.59 2.41
C TRP A 86 3.47 -4.13 1.05
N SER A 87 4.10 -5.30 1.05
CA SER A 87 4.49 -6.06 -0.14
C SER A 87 3.38 -6.99 -0.60
N ALA A 88 3.31 -7.28 -1.89
CA ALA A 88 2.42 -8.31 -2.42
C ALA A 88 3.03 -9.70 -2.23
N SER A 89 2.19 -10.71 -2.12
CA SER A 89 2.58 -12.10 -2.29
C SER A 89 2.12 -12.64 -3.65
N PRO A 90 2.80 -13.64 -4.24
CA PRO A 90 2.28 -14.34 -5.42
C PRO A 90 0.88 -14.92 -5.20
N THR A 91 0.53 -15.27 -3.97
CA THR A 91 -0.81 -15.79 -3.63
C THR A 91 -1.90 -14.74 -3.83
N ASP A 92 -1.62 -13.46 -3.56
CA ASP A 92 -2.61 -12.37 -3.61
C ASP A 92 -3.22 -12.19 -5.01
N TYR A 93 -2.47 -12.56 -6.05
CA TYR A 93 -2.92 -12.55 -7.44
C TYR A 93 -3.79 -13.75 -7.84
N LEU A 94 -3.76 -14.82 -7.04
CA LEU A 94 -4.48 -16.07 -7.28
C LEU A 94 -5.72 -16.22 -6.39
N LEU A 95 -5.87 -15.36 -5.38
CA LEU A 95 -7.01 -15.39 -4.50
C LEU A 95 -8.26 -14.82 -5.19
N PRO A 96 -9.43 -15.48 -5.06
CA PRO A 96 -10.68 -14.90 -5.51
C PRO A 96 -11.11 -13.73 -4.59
N PRO A 97 -12.05 -12.88 -5.04
CA PRO A 97 -12.50 -11.74 -4.25
C PRO A 97 -13.04 -12.14 -2.87
N GLY A 98 -12.44 -11.58 -1.81
CA GLY A 98 -12.85 -11.84 -0.43
C GLY A 98 -14.22 -11.25 -0.04
N LEU A 99 -14.80 -10.40 -0.90
CA LEU A 99 -16.14 -9.83 -0.72
C LEU A 99 -17.20 -10.48 -1.61
N HIS A 100 -16.90 -11.57 -2.32
CA HIS A 100 -17.89 -12.19 -3.19
C HIS A 100 -19.04 -12.85 -2.38
N PRO A 101 -20.32 -12.70 -2.77
CA PRO A 101 -21.45 -13.18 -1.96
C PRO A 101 -21.49 -14.71 -1.74
N LEU A 102 -20.94 -15.52 -2.65
CA LEU A 102 -21.01 -16.98 -2.56
C LEU A 102 -19.82 -17.64 -1.84
N TRP A 103 -18.65 -17.01 -1.86
CA TRP A 103 -17.41 -17.62 -1.35
C TRP A 103 -16.53 -16.66 -0.55
N GLY A 104 -16.87 -15.37 -0.48
CA GLY A 104 -16.06 -14.35 0.17
C GLY A 104 -15.77 -14.64 1.63
N GLU A 105 -16.77 -15.09 2.40
CA GLU A 105 -16.60 -15.51 3.81
C GLU A 105 -15.53 -16.60 3.95
N ARG A 106 -15.62 -17.65 3.12
CA ARG A 106 -14.63 -18.74 3.13
C ARG A 106 -13.24 -18.28 2.72
N VAL A 107 -13.13 -17.32 1.81
CA VAL A 107 -11.83 -16.73 1.43
C VAL A 107 -11.25 -15.93 2.60
N ARG A 108 -12.06 -15.11 3.27
CA ARG A 108 -11.60 -14.31 4.41
C ARG A 108 -11.16 -15.18 5.58
N ASP A 109 -11.97 -16.17 5.96
CA ASP A 109 -11.69 -17.09 7.06
C ASP A 109 -10.48 -18.00 6.76
N ARG A 110 -10.50 -18.70 5.61
CA ARG A 110 -9.53 -19.79 5.35
C ARG A 110 -8.26 -19.38 4.64
N LEU A 111 -8.29 -18.31 3.84
CA LEU A 111 -7.17 -17.95 2.96
C LEU A 111 -6.49 -16.65 3.39
N LEU A 112 -7.22 -15.71 3.97
CA LEU A 112 -6.69 -14.39 4.35
C LEU A 112 -6.54 -14.21 5.87
N SER A 113 -7.19 -15.05 6.67
CA SER A 113 -7.30 -14.90 8.12
C SER A 113 -7.77 -13.49 8.52
N VAL A 114 -8.79 -12.99 7.82
CA VAL A 114 -9.39 -11.66 8.05
C VAL A 114 -10.63 -11.81 8.92
N SER A 115 -10.71 -11.00 10.00
CA SER A 115 -11.89 -10.96 10.87
C SER A 115 -13.14 -10.51 10.10
N ASP A 116 -14.30 -11.05 10.50
CA ASP A 116 -15.60 -10.62 10.00
C ASP A 116 -16.00 -9.22 10.49
N ASP A 117 -15.31 -8.66 11.48
CA ASP A 117 -15.54 -7.28 11.95
C ASP A 117 -15.07 -6.25 10.91
N PHE A 118 -14.02 -6.60 10.15
CA PHE A 118 -13.39 -5.72 9.17
C PHE A 118 -13.18 -6.44 7.82
N PRO A 119 -14.27 -6.90 7.16
CA PRO A 119 -14.18 -7.69 5.95
C PRO A 119 -13.52 -6.93 4.79
N GLN A 120 -13.56 -5.60 4.81
CA GLN A 120 -12.90 -4.72 3.85
C GLN A 120 -11.37 -4.88 3.81
N VAL A 121 -10.74 -5.38 4.89
CA VAL A 121 -9.30 -5.67 4.90
C VAL A 121 -8.93 -6.68 3.82
N ALA A 122 -9.86 -7.54 3.42
CA ALA A 122 -9.65 -8.47 2.30
C ALA A 122 -9.35 -7.75 0.97
N LEU A 123 -9.79 -6.50 0.79
CA LEU A 123 -9.49 -5.71 -0.41
C LEU A 123 -8.03 -5.26 -0.48
N GLU A 124 -7.31 -5.25 0.64
CA GLU A 124 -5.91 -4.84 0.68
C GLU A 124 -4.94 -5.93 0.22
N PHE A 125 -5.37 -7.20 0.29
CA PHE A 125 -4.54 -8.39 0.05
C PHE A 125 -5.07 -9.31 -1.06
N VAL A 126 -6.11 -8.88 -1.78
CA VAL A 126 -6.58 -9.55 -3.00
C VAL A 126 -6.25 -8.67 -4.20
N LEU A 127 -5.23 -9.07 -4.96
CA LEU A 127 -4.67 -8.35 -6.10
C LEU A 127 -5.02 -9.02 -7.44
N GLY A 128 -5.74 -10.13 -7.41
CA GLY A 128 -6.17 -10.89 -8.59
C GLY A 128 -7.15 -10.11 -9.47
N VAL A 129 -6.98 -10.23 -10.79
CA VAL A 129 -7.88 -9.66 -11.80
C VAL A 129 -8.95 -10.63 -12.31
N GLY A 130 -9.14 -11.74 -11.59
CA GLY A 130 -10.03 -12.84 -11.94
C GLY A 130 -9.38 -13.90 -12.83
N PHE A 131 -9.75 -15.15 -12.57
CA PHE A 131 -9.42 -16.36 -13.32
C PHE A 131 -9.85 -16.28 -14.78
N ILE A 132 -10.99 -15.65 -15.10
CA ILE A 132 -11.40 -15.48 -16.51
C ILE A 132 -10.38 -14.59 -17.26
N ALA A 133 -9.97 -13.48 -16.66
CA ALA A 133 -8.95 -12.61 -17.25
C ALA A 133 -7.59 -13.33 -17.34
N MET A 134 -7.18 -14.06 -16.29
CA MET A 134 -5.93 -14.82 -16.30
C MET A 134 -5.92 -15.93 -17.37
N LEU A 135 -7.04 -16.63 -17.56
CA LEU A 135 -7.21 -17.66 -18.60
C LEU A 135 -6.97 -17.06 -19.99
N PHE A 136 -7.63 -15.94 -20.30
CA PHE A 136 -7.44 -15.27 -21.58
C PHE A 136 -6.05 -14.65 -21.70
N ALA A 137 -5.47 -14.12 -20.62
CA ALA A 137 -4.11 -13.60 -20.64
C ALA A 137 -3.11 -14.69 -21.00
N PHE A 138 -3.27 -15.88 -20.41
CA PHE A 138 -2.47 -17.06 -20.72
C PHE A 138 -2.68 -17.54 -22.17
N TYR A 139 -3.93 -17.57 -22.65
CA TYR A 139 -4.23 -17.90 -24.05
C TYR A 139 -3.58 -16.90 -25.01
N GLY A 140 -3.68 -15.59 -24.71
CA GLY A 140 -3.06 -14.52 -25.46
C GLY A 140 -1.55 -14.62 -25.49
N TRP A 141 -0.91 -14.92 -24.36
CA TRP A 141 0.53 -15.17 -24.30
C TRP A 141 0.95 -16.34 -25.21
N ARG A 142 0.21 -17.46 -25.18
CA ARG A 142 0.54 -18.68 -25.94
C ARG A 142 0.26 -18.55 -27.44
N ARG A 143 -0.84 -17.89 -27.82
CA ARG A 143 -1.40 -17.96 -29.18
C ARG A 143 -1.25 -16.67 -30.00
N SER A 144 -1.07 -15.51 -29.38
CA SER A 144 -0.88 -14.26 -30.13
C SER A 144 0.53 -14.17 -30.70
N GLN A 145 0.66 -13.60 -31.90
CA GLN A 145 1.94 -13.44 -32.62
C GLN A 145 2.35 -11.95 -32.76
N GLY A 146 1.63 -11.05 -32.10
CA GLY A 146 1.83 -9.60 -32.22
C GLY A 146 3.06 -9.09 -31.47
N PRO A 147 3.77 -8.06 -31.99
CA PRO A 147 4.94 -7.49 -31.33
C PRO A 147 4.62 -6.83 -29.98
N GLU A 148 3.37 -6.43 -29.75
CA GLU A 148 2.87 -5.86 -28.49
C GLU A 148 2.88 -6.87 -27.35
N ARG A 149 2.70 -8.16 -27.65
CA ARG A 149 2.72 -9.24 -26.66
C ARG A 149 3.96 -9.18 -25.80
N ARG A 150 5.13 -9.00 -26.43
CA ARG A 150 6.41 -8.93 -25.73
C ARG A 150 6.47 -7.73 -24.79
N ALA A 151 6.03 -6.56 -25.25
CA ALA A 151 6.06 -5.35 -24.43
C ALA A 151 5.11 -5.46 -23.22
N ILE A 152 3.93 -6.03 -23.41
CA ILE A 152 2.97 -6.27 -22.32
C ILE A 152 3.52 -7.31 -21.33
N LEU A 153 4.17 -8.37 -21.81
CA LEU A 153 4.80 -9.38 -20.93
C LEU A 153 5.92 -8.79 -20.08
N TRP A 154 6.80 -7.96 -20.65
CA TRP A 154 7.85 -7.31 -19.87
C TRP A 154 7.29 -6.33 -18.84
N LEU A 155 6.28 -5.55 -19.23
CA LEU A 155 5.55 -4.68 -18.29
C LEU A 155 4.96 -5.49 -17.13
N LEU A 156 4.24 -6.57 -17.45
CA LEU A 156 3.61 -7.46 -16.47
C LEU A 156 4.63 -8.10 -15.54
N ILE A 157 5.69 -8.70 -16.07
CA ILE A 157 6.69 -9.43 -15.28
C ILE A 157 7.42 -8.47 -14.35
N VAL A 158 7.86 -7.32 -14.84
CA VAL A 158 8.60 -6.38 -13.99
C VAL A 158 7.68 -5.75 -12.96
N ALA A 159 6.47 -5.34 -13.33
CA ALA A 159 5.48 -4.84 -12.37
C ALA A 159 5.15 -5.87 -11.30
N PHE A 160 4.96 -7.14 -11.68
CA PHE A 160 4.74 -8.24 -10.76
C PHE A 160 5.90 -8.39 -9.79
N VAL A 161 7.13 -8.48 -10.28
CA VAL A 161 8.32 -8.63 -9.41
C VAL A 161 8.51 -7.44 -8.47
N LEU A 162 8.30 -6.21 -8.95
CA LEU A 162 8.37 -5.02 -8.09
C LEU A 162 7.25 -4.99 -7.05
N SER A 163 6.05 -5.48 -7.39
CA SER A 163 4.94 -5.52 -6.44
C SER A 163 5.19 -6.41 -5.24
N LEU A 164 6.06 -7.42 -5.39
CA LEU A 164 6.46 -8.33 -4.32
C LEU A 164 7.34 -7.67 -3.25
N GLY A 165 7.74 -6.40 -3.44
CA GLY A 165 8.43 -5.62 -2.43
C GLY A 165 9.84 -6.12 -2.08
N PRO A 166 10.40 -5.72 -0.92
CA PRO A 166 11.81 -5.89 -0.59
C PRO A 166 12.28 -7.34 -0.45
N ARG A 167 11.45 -8.23 0.08
CA ARG A 167 11.74 -9.67 0.17
C ARG A 167 10.52 -10.49 -0.25
N LEU A 168 10.71 -11.77 -0.54
CA LEU A 168 9.62 -12.63 -0.96
C LEU A 168 8.72 -13.01 0.20
N HIS A 169 7.41 -12.81 0.05
CA HIS A 169 6.37 -13.30 0.97
C HIS A 169 5.54 -14.42 0.33
N PHE A 170 5.06 -15.33 1.17
CA PHE A 170 4.03 -16.31 0.83
C PHE A 170 2.81 -16.08 1.75
N GLY A 171 1.71 -15.60 1.20
CA GLY A 171 0.66 -14.98 2.00
C GLY A 171 1.21 -13.77 2.74
N ARG A 172 0.94 -13.69 4.05
CA ARG A 172 1.38 -12.56 4.89
C ARG A 172 2.74 -12.76 5.55
N PHE A 173 3.42 -13.87 5.26
CA PHE A 173 4.65 -14.24 5.95
C PHE A 173 5.85 -14.19 5.00
N PRO A 174 7.00 -13.67 5.44
CA PRO A 174 8.21 -13.74 4.65
C PRO A 174 8.64 -15.19 4.46
N VAL A 175 9.18 -15.51 3.28
CA VAL A 175 9.76 -16.82 3.00
C VAL A 175 11.11 -16.90 3.72
N VAL A 176 11.17 -17.74 4.74
CA VAL A 176 12.38 -17.99 5.54
C VAL A 176 12.84 -19.43 5.31
N ILE A 177 14.04 -19.59 4.76
CA ILE A 177 14.67 -20.88 4.50
C ILE A 177 15.56 -21.22 5.70
N PRO A 178 15.29 -22.30 6.45
CA PRO A 178 16.11 -22.67 7.60
C PRO A 178 17.54 -23.01 7.15
N ALA A 179 18.53 -22.46 7.84
CA ALA A 179 19.94 -22.65 7.55
C ALA A 179 20.78 -22.59 8.85
N PRO A 180 22.01 -23.13 8.88
CA PRO A 180 22.87 -23.02 10.06
C PRO A 180 23.16 -21.55 10.41
N GLU A 181 23.25 -21.23 11.71
CA GLU A 181 23.48 -19.85 12.21
C GLU A 181 24.66 -19.14 11.52
N LYS A 182 25.76 -19.86 11.27
CA LYS A 182 26.93 -19.30 10.57
C LYS A 182 26.60 -18.80 9.16
N VAL A 183 25.71 -19.51 8.45
CA VAL A 183 25.28 -19.14 7.10
C VAL A 183 24.35 -17.92 7.16
N VAL A 184 23.43 -17.91 8.12
CA VAL A 184 22.51 -16.78 8.36
C VAL A 184 23.31 -15.51 8.72
N SER A 185 24.24 -15.61 9.66
CA SER A 185 25.10 -14.49 10.06
C SER A 185 26.02 -14.00 8.94
N ALA A 186 26.54 -14.91 8.10
CA ALA A 186 27.31 -14.54 6.91
C ALA A 186 26.43 -13.81 5.89
N PHE A 187 25.22 -14.31 5.64
CA PHE A 187 24.25 -13.66 4.76
C PHE A 187 23.89 -12.26 5.25
N HIS A 188 23.53 -12.08 6.53
CA HIS A 188 23.25 -10.78 7.12
C HIS A 188 24.44 -9.82 7.01
N SER A 189 25.66 -10.32 7.27
CA SER A 189 26.89 -9.53 7.10
C SER A 189 27.09 -9.06 5.66
N VAL A 190 26.88 -9.94 4.68
CA VAL A 190 26.97 -9.59 3.26
C VAL A 190 25.91 -8.57 2.88
N MET A 191 24.66 -8.76 3.30
CA MET A 191 23.56 -7.83 2.98
C MET A 191 23.79 -6.45 3.58
N ASN A 192 24.23 -6.36 4.84
CA ASN A 192 24.60 -5.09 5.46
C ASN A 192 25.81 -4.43 4.79
N THR A 193 26.81 -5.22 4.37
CA THR A 193 27.96 -4.67 3.64
C THR A 193 27.54 -4.10 2.29
N LEU A 194 26.66 -4.80 1.58
CA LEU A 194 26.11 -4.33 0.30
C LEU A 194 25.29 -3.07 0.46
N SER A 195 24.53 -2.93 1.54
CA SER A 195 23.66 -1.77 1.76
C SER A 195 24.47 -0.50 2.07
N VAL A 196 25.58 -0.61 2.80
CA VAL A 196 26.51 0.50 3.05
C VAL A 196 27.19 1.02 1.78
N TRP A 197 27.29 0.20 0.73
CA TRP A 197 27.87 0.62 -0.55
C TRP A 197 26.88 1.41 -1.43
N LEU A 198 25.63 1.54 -0.99
CA LEU A 198 24.56 2.17 -1.74
C LEU A 198 24.15 3.52 -1.11
N PRO A 199 23.60 4.46 -1.91
CA PRO A 199 23.40 5.85 -1.50
C PRO A 199 22.53 6.10 -0.26
N THR A 200 21.65 5.17 0.11
CA THR A 200 20.70 5.35 1.22
C THR A 200 21.28 5.01 2.59
N GLU A 201 22.36 4.22 2.65
CA GLU A 201 22.97 3.71 3.90
C GLU A 201 22.02 2.92 4.84
N GLU A 202 20.75 2.69 4.47
CA GLU A 202 19.78 1.84 5.17
C GLU A 202 20.29 0.40 5.32
N THR A 203 20.19 -0.19 6.52
CA THR A 203 20.70 -1.54 6.80
C THR A 203 19.68 -2.64 6.51
N TYR A 204 20.16 -3.87 6.36
CA TYR A 204 19.29 -5.05 6.20
C TYR A 204 18.68 -5.54 7.53
N ALA A 205 19.15 -5.04 8.68
CA ALA A 205 18.78 -5.53 9.99
C ALA A 205 17.25 -5.61 10.26
N PRO A 206 16.41 -4.64 9.83
CA PRO A 206 14.96 -4.73 10.04
C PRO A 206 14.28 -5.91 9.32
N LEU A 207 14.92 -6.48 8.29
CA LEU A 207 14.41 -7.61 7.53
C LEU A 207 15.04 -8.95 7.93
N ALA A 208 15.97 -8.94 8.88
CA ALA A 208 16.63 -10.13 9.37
C ALA A 208 15.61 -11.11 9.98
N ALA A 209 15.86 -12.40 9.76
CA ALA A 209 15.05 -13.49 10.31
C ALA A 209 15.97 -14.57 10.87
N GLU A 210 15.40 -15.55 11.58
CA GLU A 210 16.13 -16.72 12.09
C GLU A 210 16.65 -17.66 10.98
N GLY A 211 16.35 -17.36 9.71
CA GLY A 211 16.83 -18.10 8.55
C GLY A 211 17.11 -17.19 7.35
N LEU A 212 17.41 -17.80 6.21
CA LEU A 212 17.68 -17.07 4.97
C LEU A 212 16.39 -16.58 4.33
N THR A 213 16.29 -15.27 4.18
CA THR A 213 15.23 -14.59 3.43
C THR A 213 15.65 -14.43 1.97
N ILE A 214 14.67 -14.25 1.07
CA ILE A 214 14.93 -14.04 -0.36
C ILE A 214 14.76 -12.55 -0.68
N PRO A 215 15.84 -11.75 -0.75
CA PRO A 215 15.75 -10.34 -1.13
C PRO A 215 15.35 -10.23 -2.62
N LEU A 216 14.54 -9.23 -2.92
CA LEU A 216 13.99 -8.98 -4.25
C LEU A 216 14.48 -7.64 -4.82
N PRO A 217 14.32 -7.41 -6.15
CA PRO A 217 14.83 -6.20 -6.80
C PRO A 217 14.37 -4.88 -6.20
N ALA A 218 13.19 -4.83 -5.57
CA ALA A 218 12.67 -3.62 -4.93
C ALA A 218 13.55 -3.14 -3.77
N LEU A 219 14.15 -4.06 -2.99
CA LEU A 219 15.07 -3.71 -1.90
C LEU A 219 16.30 -2.96 -2.45
N PHE A 220 16.90 -3.50 -3.52
CA PHE A 220 18.07 -2.89 -4.14
C PHE A 220 17.74 -1.57 -4.83
N LEU A 221 16.55 -1.45 -5.43
CA LEU A 221 16.09 -0.18 -6.00
C LEU A 221 15.90 0.86 -4.91
N ARG A 222 15.31 0.47 -3.76
CA ARG A 222 15.18 1.33 -2.59
C ARG A 222 16.55 1.83 -2.14
N TRP A 223 17.50 0.92 -1.97
CA TRP A 223 18.86 1.30 -1.56
C TRP A 223 19.61 2.15 -2.59
N LEU A 224 19.33 1.97 -3.88
CA LEU A 224 19.99 2.71 -4.95
C LEU A 224 19.42 4.13 -5.15
N LEU A 225 18.12 4.32 -4.87
CA LEU A 225 17.38 5.54 -5.21
C LEU A 225 16.78 6.16 -3.94
N PRO A 226 17.41 7.19 -3.33
CA PRO A 226 16.93 7.82 -2.10
C PRO A 226 15.44 8.24 -2.10
N PRO A 227 14.84 8.72 -3.21
CA PRO A 227 13.41 9.02 -3.22
C PRO A 227 12.49 7.82 -2.94
N LEU A 228 12.97 6.58 -3.04
CA LEU A 228 12.21 5.36 -2.74
C LEU A 228 12.23 4.99 -1.25
N GLU A 229 13.02 5.67 -0.40
CA GLU A 229 12.97 5.50 1.07
C GLU A 229 11.60 5.90 1.65
N GLY A 230 10.96 6.90 1.02
CA GLY A 230 9.61 7.34 1.38
C GLY A 230 8.48 6.46 0.80
N MET A 231 8.80 5.37 0.09
CA MET A 231 7.81 4.50 -0.54
C MET A 231 7.39 3.37 0.40
N ARG A 232 6.17 3.44 0.94
CA ARG A 232 5.59 2.44 1.85
C ARG A 232 5.10 1.18 1.14
N ALA A 233 4.26 1.35 0.14
CA ALA A 233 3.42 0.28 -0.38
C ALA A 233 3.87 -0.17 -1.78
N TRP A 234 4.71 -1.19 -1.84
CA TRP A 234 5.16 -1.80 -3.10
C TRP A 234 4.06 -2.60 -3.79
N ASN A 235 3.12 -3.17 -3.03
CA ASN A 235 1.95 -3.84 -3.58
C ASN A 235 1.15 -2.98 -4.58
N ARG A 236 1.27 -1.64 -4.55
CA ARG A 236 0.64 -0.73 -5.52
C ARG A 236 1.12 -0.93 -6.96
N PHE A 237 2.29 -1.54 -7.16
CA PHE A 237 2.72 -1.97 -8.49
C PHE A 237 1.79 -3.04 -9.10
N ALA A 238 0.96 -3.70 -8.28
CA ALA A 238 -0.10 -4.60 -8.74
C ALA A 238 -1.11 -3.92 -9.67
N ALA A 239 -1.27 -2.60 -9.62
CA ALA A 239 -2.08 -1.88 -10.60
C ALA A 239 -1.50 -2.03 -12.03
N PHE A 240 -0.17 -1.98 -12.18
CA PHE A 240 0.49 -2.20 -13.47
C PHE A 240 0.50 -3.68 -13.86
N THR A 241 0.64 -4.59 -12.89
CA THR A 241 0.45 -6.03 -13.13
C THR A 241 -0.94 -6.31 -13.66
N SER A 242 -1.97 -5.78 -13.00
CA SER A 242 -3.37 -5.91 -13.37
C SER A 242 -3.65 -5.34 -14.77
N LEU A 243 -3.06 -4.18 -15.09
CA LEU A 243 -3.10 -3.61 -16.43
C LEU A 243 -2.46 -4.56 -17.46
N GLY A 244 -1.27 -5.10 -17.16
CA GLY A 244 -0.59 -6.05 -18.03
C GLY A 244 -1.40 -7.31 -18.30
N VAL A 245 -1.99 -7.90 -17.25
CA VAL A 245 -2.86 -9.08 -17.37
C VAL A 245 -4.10 -8.74 -18.19
N SER A 246 -4.75 -7.60 -17.92
CA SER A 246 -5.95 -7.15 -18.64
C SER A 246 -5.69 -6.91 -20.13
N LEU A 247 -4.54 -6.32 -20.48
CA LEU A 247 -4.12 -6.13 -21.86
C LEU A 247 -3.88 -7.47 -22.57
N LEU A 248 -3.18 -8.41 -21.92
CA LEU A 248 -3.00 -9.76 -22.46
C LEU A 248 -4.33 -10.51 -22.58
N ALA A 249 -5.25 -10.33 -21.62
CA ALA A 249 -6.57 -10.92 -21.64
C ALA A 249 -7.38 -10.42 -22.84
N GLY A 250 -7.34 -9.11 -23.13
CA GLY A 250 -7.96 -8.54 -24.32
C GLY A 250 -7.38 -9.13 -25.62
N VAL A 251 -6.05 -9.23 -25.71
CA VAL A 251 -5.37 -9.86 -26.86
C VAL A 251 -5.76 -11.34 -26.98
N GLY A 252 -5.82 -12.06 -25.87
CA GLY A 252 -6.18 -13.47 -25.83
C GLY A 252 -7.62 -13.73 -26.21
N TYR A 253 -8.56 -12.93 -25.70
CA TYR A 253 -9.96 -12.97 -26.06
C TYR A 253 -10.14 -12.71 -27.56
N ALA A 254 -9.51 -11.67 -28.11
CA ALA A 254 -9.56 -11.38 -29.54
C ALA A 254 -9.01 -12.54 -30.39
N THR A 255 -7.90 -13.15 -29.95
CA THR A 255 -7.29 -14.31 -30.61
C THR A 255 -8.19 -15.54 -30.54
N TRP A 256 -8.85 -15.78 -29.40
CA TRP A 256 -9.77 -16.89 -29.20
C TRP A 256 -11.02 -16.75 -30.08
N ILE A 257 -11.61 -15.55 -30.13
CA ILE A 257 -12.72 -15.25 -31.06
C ILE A 257 -12.30 -15.52 -32.51
N ALA A 258 -11.11 -15.06 -32.91
CA ALA A 258 -10.58 -15.23 -34.25
C ALA A 258 -10.37 -16.70 -34.65
N ASN A 259 -9.81 -17.50 -33.75
CA ASN A 259 -9.36 -18.85 -34.08
C ASN A 259 -10.40 -19.94 -33.79
N GLU A 260 -11.20 -19.79 -32.73
CA GLU A 260 -12.06 -20.87 -32.22
C GLU A 260 -13.55 -20.59 -32.45
N VAL A 261 -13.98 -19.32 -32.36
CA VAL A 261 -15.43 -18.95 -32.44
C VAL A 261 -15.85 -18.61 -33.87
N ARG A 262 -14.98 -17.92 -34.62
CA ARG A 262 -15.21 -17.51 -36.02
C ARG A 262 -15.20 -18.57 -37.13
N PRO A 263 -14.75 -19.84 -36.99
CA PRO A 263 -14.70 -20.80 -38.11
C PRO A 263 -16.06 -21.24 -38.72
N ALA A 264 -17.19 -20.61 -38.35
CA ALA A 264 -18.52 -20.98 -38.86
C ALA A 264 -18.74 -20.57 -40.33
N ARG A 265 -19.36 -21.46 -41.13
CA ARG A 265 -19.57 -21.30 -42.59
C ARG A 265 -20.55 -20.19 -43.01
N ARG A 266 -21.39 -19.66 -42.12
CA ARG A 266 -22.44 -18.67 -42.44
C ARG A 266 -22.26 -17.35 -41.68
N LYS A 267 -22.42 -16.22 -42.40
CA LYS A 267 -22.21 -14.85 -41.88
C LYS A 267 -23.17 -14.46 -40.75
N LEU A 268 -24.44 -14.90 -40.83
CA LEU A 268 -25.47 -14.62 -39.81
C LEU A 268 -25.24 -15.43 -38.52
N GLU A 269 -24.87 -16.70 -38.65
CA GLU A 269 -24.52 -17.58 -37.51
C GLU A 269 -23.25 -17.11 -36.79
N ARG A 270 -22.31 -16.48 -37.53
CA ARG A 270 -21.06 -15.94 -36.98
C ARG A 270 -21.31 -14.75 -36.05
N PHE A 271 -22.13 -13.78 -36.45
CA PHE A 271 -22.42 -12.58 -35.64
C PHE A 271 -23.06 -12.96 -34.30
N ASN A 272 -24.07 -13.84 -34.33
CA ASN A 272 -24.76 -14.28 -33.11
C ASN A 272 -23.84 -15.06 -32.15
N ARG A 273 -22.89 -15.86 -32.67
CA ARG A 273 -21.93 -16.61 -31.85
C ARG A 273 -20.88 -15.72 -31.18
N GLU A 274 -20.35 -14.72 -31.89
CA GLU A 274 -19.38 -13.77 -31.31
C GLU A 274 -20.00 -12.97 -30.17
N HIS A 275 -21.22 -12.46 -30.36
CA HIS A 275 -21.94 -11.71 -29.33
C HIS A 275 -22.33 -12.60 -28.14
N LEU A 276 -22.85 -13.79 -28.38
CA LEU A 276 -23.20 -14.72 -27.30
C LEU A 276 -21.97 -15.10 -26.48
N ALA A 277 -20.86 -15.45 -27.14
CA ALA A 277 -19.59 -15.74 -26.47
C ALA A 277 -19.12 -14.54 -25.64
N GLY A 278 -19.17 -13.33 -26.19
CA GLY A 278 -18.80 -12.12 -25.46
C GLY A 278 -19.68 -11.84 -24.25
N VAL A 279 -20.99 -11.98 -24.38
CA VAL A 279 -21.94 -11.82 -23.27
C VAL A 279 -21.69 -12.86 -22.18
N VAL A 280 -21.48 -14.12 -22.55
CA VAL A 280 -21.20 -15.20 -21.59
C VAL A 280 -19.88 -14.94 -20.85
N ILE A 281 -18.80 -14.62 -21.55
CA ILE A 281 -17.51 -14.34 -20.92
C ILE A 281 -17.58 -13.09 -20.04
N LEU A 282 -18.25 -12.04 -20.50
CA LEU A 282 -18.44 -10.83 -19.71
C LEU A 282 -19.27 -11.10 -18.46
N ALA A 283 -20.36 -11.87 -18.58
CA ALA A 283 -21.18 -12.26 -17.44
C ALA A 283 -20.38 -13.09 -16.42
N LEU A 284 -19.55 -14.04 -16.89
CA LEU A 284 -18.66 -14.82 -16.02
C LEU A 284 -17.62 -13.94 -15.32
N ALA A 285 -17.00 -13.00 -16.04
CA ALA A 285 -16.02 -12.08 -15.46
C ALA A 285 -16.62 -11.11 -14.44
N ILE A 286 -17.82 -10.56 -14.72
CA ILE A 286 -18.55 -9.70 -13.79
C ILE A 286 -19.00 -10.50 -12.56
N PHE A 287 -19.54 -11.71 -12.78
CA PHE A 287 -19.95 -12.59 -11.70
C PHE A 287 -18.78 -12.93 -10.80
N GLU A 288 -17.66 -13.37 -11.36
CA GLU A 288 -16.45 -13.69 -10.60
C GLU A 288 -15.99 -12.53 -9.71
N LEU A 289 -16.02 -11.31 -10.25
CA LEU A 289 -15.55 -10.10 -9.57
C LEU A 289 -16.64 -9.37 -8.79
N TRP A 290 -17.85 -9.94 -8.65
CA TRP A 290 -18.98 -9.30 -7.99
C TRP A 290 -18.64 -9.02 -6.52
N PRO A 291 -18.50 -7.75 -6.09
CA PRO A 291 -18.29 -7.43 -4.68
C PRO A 291 -19.63 -7.30 -3.94
N GLN A 292 -19.70 -7.77 -2.69
CA GLN A 292 -20.71 -7.30 -1.77
C GLN A 292 -20.49 -5.81 -1.46
N PRO A 293 -21.56 -5.03 -1.24
CA PRO A 293 -21.44 -3.66 -0.78
C PRO A 293 -20.58 -3.59 0.48
N VAL A 294 -19.55 -2.74 0.47
CA VAL A 294 -18.73 -2.50 1.66
C VAL A 294 -19.62 -1.79 2.68
N PRO A 295 -19.76 -2.30 3.92
CA PRO A 295 -20.53 -1.61 4.93
C PRO A 295 -19.89 -0.26 5.21
N LEU A 296 -20.68 0.80 5.08
CA LEU A 296 -20.25 2.15 5.45
C LEU A 296 -20.47 2.34 6.94
N GLN A 297 -19.50 2.91 7.63
CA GLN A 297 -19.65 3.30 9.02
C GLN A 297 -20.24 4.71 9.09
N ALA A 298 -21.23 4.90 9.97
CA ALA A 298 -21.78 6.22 10.22
C ALA A 298 -20.71 7.10 10.87
N VAL A 299 -20.58 8.32 10.37
CA VAL A 299 -19.70 9.34 10.94
C VAL A 299 -20.42 9.93 12.16
N GLN A 300 -20.05 9.49 13.37
CA GLN A 300 -20.69 9.86 14.63
C GLN A 300 -19.63 10.10 15.73
N PRO A 301 -19.92 10.97 16.72
CA PRO A 301 -19.04 11.14 17.87
C PRO A 301 -19.05 9.90 18.76
N ARG A 302 -17.98 9.71 19.54
CA ARG A 302 -17.99 8.81 20.69
C ARG A 302 -18.64 9.53 21.89
N PRO A 303 -19.17 8.82 22.89
CA PRO A 303 -19.73 9.45 24.08
C PRO A 303 -18.71 10.34 24.83
N VAL A 304 -17.42 10.01 24.78
CA VAL A 304 -16.35 10.86 25.34
C VAL A 304 -16.21 12.18 24.58
N ASP A 305 -16.46 12.21 23.27
CA ASP A 305 -16.31 13.40 22.45
C ASP A 305 -17.42 14.41 22.75
N GLU A 306 -18.65 13.93 23.00
CA GLU A 306 -19.76 14.76 23.48
C GLU A 306 -19.45 15.34 24.86
N TRP A 307 -18.99 14.51 25.80
CA TRP A 307 -18.59 14.97 27.13
C TRP A 307 -17.45 15.99 27.08
N LEU A 308 -16.47 15.79 26.19
CA LEU A 308 -15.37 16.73 25.96
C LEU A 308 -15.91 18.06 25.43
N ALA A 309 -16.84 18.04 24.47
CA ALA A 309 -17.46 19.26 23.93
C ALA A 309 -18.07 20.13 25.03
N ASP A 310 -18.76 19.50 25.97
CA ASP A 310 -19.42 20.15 27.11
C ASP A 310 -18.46 20.75 28.14
N GLN A 311 -17.19 20.32 28.16
CA GLN A 311 -16.22 20.87 29.11
C GLN A 311 -15.90 22.34 28.81
N PRO A 312 -15.94 23.23 29.80
CA PRO A 312 -15.71 24.65 29.58
C PRO A 312 -14.26 24.97 29.21
N GLY A 313 -14.11 25.92 28.28
CA GLY A 313 -12.83 26.43 27.82
C GLY A 313 -12.16 25.60 26.72
N GLN A 314 -10.96 26.06 26.37
CA GLN A 314 -10.09 25.42 25.39
C GLN A 314 -8.88 24.82 26.10
N PHE A 315 -8.55 23.59 25.77
CA PHE A 315 -7.47 22.81 26.36
C PHE A 315 -7.03 21.74 25.37
N SER A 316 -5.82 21.21 25.60
CA SER A 316 -5.28 20.11 24.80
C SER A 316 -5.66 18.76 25.41
N ILE A 317 -5.89 17.78 24.54
CA ILE A 317 -6.09 16.38 24.91
C ILE A 317 -5.03 15.50 24.26
N MET A 318 -4.70 14.40 24.95
CA MET A 318 -3.87 13.31 24.43
C MET A 318 -4.67 12.01 24.52
N GLU A 319 -4.49 11.10 23.57
CA GLU A 319 -5.08 9.75 23.61
C GLU A 319 -3.97 8.71 23.67
N LEU A 320 -4.21 7.61 24.39
CA LEU A 320 -3.33 6.46 24.50
C LEU A 320 -4.14 5.19 24.25
N PRO A 321 -3.52 4.11 23.75
CA PRO A 321 -2.11 4.06 23.29
C PRO A 321 -1.87 4.88 22.02
N LEU A 322 -0.59 5.13 21.68
CA LEU A 322 -0.21 5.92 20.49
C LEU A 322 -0.76 5.34 19.18
N THR A 323 -1.01 4.02 19.12
CA THR A 323 -1.70 3.38 18.00
C THR A 323 -3.09 3.96 17.78
N SER A 324 -3.82 4.26 18.86
CA SER A 324 -5.12 4.91 18.80
C SER A 324 -5.00 6.39 18.45
N ALA A 325 -4.09 7.11 19.14
CA ALA A 325 -3.88 8.55 18.97
C ALA A 325 -3.48 8.94 17.54
N LEU A 326 -2.65 8.11 16.92
CA LEU A 326 -2.15 8.29 15.56
C LEU A 326 -3.05 7.58 14.53
N GLY A 327 -4.29 7.26 14.88
CA GLY A 327 -5.27 6.67 13.98
C GLY A 327 -6.08 7.72 13.19
N ALA A 328 -6.46 7.39 11.97
CA ALA A 328 -7.29 8.27 11.12
C ALA A 328 -8.63 8.70 11.77
N PRO A 329 -9.36 7.84 12.52
CA PRO A 329 -10.61 8.24 13.17
C PRO A 329 -10.45 9.41 14.15
N GLN A 330 -9.29 9.58 14.77
CA GLN A 330 -9.06 10.65 15.74
C GLN A 330 -9.19 12.04 15.15
N MET A 331 -8.74 12.22 13.91
CA MET A 331 -8.92 13.48 13.19
C MET A 331 -10.40 13.80 12.98
N LEU A 332 -11.24 12.78 12.80
CA LEU A 332 -12.68 12.97 12.62
C LEU A 332 -13.34 13.43 13.92
N TYR A 333 -12.97 12.83 15.05
CA TYR A 333 -13.56 13.16 16.36
C TYR A 333 -13.36 14.62 16.76
N THR A 334 -12.28 15.26 16.28
CA THR A 334 -12.03 16.70 16.50
C THR A 334 -13.13 17.62 15.99
N ARG A 335 -13.90 17.17 14.99
CA ARG A 335 -15.05 17.92 14.46
C ARG A 335 -16.22 17.97 15.44
N TYR A 336 -16.27 17.05 16.40
CA TYR A 336 -17.34 16.95 17.39
C TYR A 336 -16.95 17.61 18.71
N HIS A 337 -15.81 17.23 19.29
CA HIS A 337 -15.42 17.75 20.61
C HIS A 337 -14.85 19.18 20.57
N GLY A 338 -14.30 19.62 19.42
CA GLY A 338 -13.80 20.99 19.23
C GLY A 338 -12.69 21.41 20.20
N LYS A 339 -11.92 20.45 20.71
CA LYS A 339 -10.77 20.66 21.62
C LYS A 339 -9.46 20.51 20.86
N ARG A 340 -8.39 21.12 21.38
CA ARG A 340 -7.04 20.98 20.80
C ARG A 340 -6.54 19.56 21.04
N ILE A 341 -5.83 19.00 20.08
CA ILE A 341 -5.23 17.67 20.16
C ILE A 341 -3.71 17.81 20.10
N THR A 342 -2.98 16.91 20.76
CA THR A 342 -1.52 16.82 20.68
C THR A 342 -1.02 15.69 19.76
N PHE A 343 -1.94 15.03 19.07
CA PHE A 343 -1.70 13.92 18.13
C PHE A 343 -2.37 14.21 16.79
N ALA A 344 -1.98 13.50 15.74
CA ALA A 344 -2.63 13.57 14.43
C ALA A 344 -2.34 12.31 13.59
N TYR A 345 -3.05 12.18 12.47
CA TYR A 345 -2.80 11.14 11.47
C TYR A 345 -2.21 11.75 10.18
N GLY A 346 -1.29 11.02 9.56
CA GLY A 346 -0.70 11.39 8.28
C GLY A 346 0.17 10.26 7.73
N THR A 347 0.68 10.41 6.50
CA THR A 347 1.52 9.37 5.88
C THR A 347 2.87 9.20 6.58
N TYR A 348 3.58 10.31 6.83
CA TYR A 348 4.89 10.33 7.48
C TYR A 348 4.80 10.70 8.96
N TYR A 349 3.74 11.40 9.34
CA TYR A 349 3.57 11.98 10.67
C TYR A 349 3.68 10.94 11.80
N PRO A 350 3.05 9.76 11.75
CA PRO A 350 3.17 8.77 12.81
C PRO A 350 4.60 8.27 13.04
N TYR A 351 5.41 8.17 11.97
CA TYR A 351 6.81 7.73 12.08
C TYR A 351 7.67 8.82 12.72
N TRP A 352 7.61 10.03 12.16
CA TRP A 352 8.31 11.18 12.72
C TRP A 352 7.90 11.45 14.18
N TYR A 353 6.60 11.42 14.49
CA TYR A 353 6.08 11.72 15.82
C TYR A 353 6.59 10.74 16.88
N ARG A 354 6.72 9.44 16.55
CA ARG A 354 7.27 8.44 17.47
C ARG A 354 8.79 8.58 17.65
N ALA A 355 9.50 9.00 16.61
CA ALA A 355 10.94 9.23 16.67
C ALA A 355 11.28 10.50 17.48
N GLU A 356 10.48 11.56 17.31
CA GLU A 356 10.67 12.84 17.98
C GLU A 356 10.25 12.81 19.45
N PHE A 357 9.19 12.06 19.79
CA PHE A 357 8.63 11.99 21.15
C PHE A 357 8.59 10.54 21.68
N PRO A 358 9.74 9.87 21.84
CA PRO A 358 9.81 8.48 22.26
C PRO A 358 9.22 8.25 23.67
N GLU A 359 9.26 9.26 24.54
CA GLU A 359 8.75 9.20 25.92
C GLU A 359 7.25 8.86 25.96
N LEU A 360 6.50 9.21 24.92
CA LEU A 360 5.07 8.92 24.84
C LEU A 360 4.75 7.42 24.75
N GLN A 361 5.73 6.58 24.36
CA GLN A 361 5.57 5.12 24.38
C GLN A 361 5.65 4.57 25.81
N GLU A 362 6.29 5.31 26.71
CA GLU A 362 6.55 4.92 28.10
C GLU A 362 5.53 5.52 29.06
N CYS A 363 4.43 6.13 28.59
CA CYS A 363 3.41 6.64 29.50
C CYS A 363 2.88 5.52 30.44
N PRO A 364 2.67 5.81 31.75
CA PRO A 364 2.69 7.12 32.40
C PRO A 364 3.97 7.41 33.21
N GLU A 365 5.14 6.99 32.75
CA GLU A 365 6.40 7.38 33.41
C GLU A 365 6.55 8.91 33.43
N ALA A 366 7.35 9.43 34.39
CA ALA A 366 7.45 10.87 34.66
C ALA A 366 7.79 11.71 33.42
N ALA A 367 8.70 11.22 32.56
CA ALA A 367 9.09 11.90 31.33
C ALA A 367 7.91 12.13 30.37
N CYS A 368 7.02 11.14 30.22
CA CYS A 368 5.79 11.30 29.44
C CYS A 368 4.89 12.38 30.06
N LEU A 369 4.63 12.30 31.38
CA LEU A 369 3.70 13.21 32.04
C LEU A 369 4.21 14.66 32.05
N ASP A 370 5.51 14.86 32.21
CA ASP A 370 6.17 16.17 32.11
C ASP A 370 6.05 16.74 30.70
N LEU A 371 6.26 15.91 29.67
CA LEU A 371 6.07 16.29 28.27
C LEU A 371 4.61 16.70 28.00
N LEU A 372 3.63 15.90 28.42
CA LEU A 372 2.21 16.21 28.27
C LEU A 372 1.82 17.50 29.04
N SER A 373 2.40 17.72 30.22
CA SER A 373 2.22 18.95 30.99
C SER A 373 2.77 20.16 30.23
N SER A 374 3.95 20.03 29.60
CA SER A 374 4.55 21.09 28.77
C SER A 374 3.69 21.49 27.56
N TRP A 375 2.89 20.55 27.04
CA TRP A 375 1.96 20.77 25.93
C TRP A 375 0.57 21.27 26.35
N ASP A 376 0.41 21.60 27.63
CA ASP A 376 -0.87 22.03 28.22
C ASP A 376 -1.99 20.99 28.04
N VAL A 377 -1.64 19.70 28.11
CA VAL A 377 -2.61 18.61 28.10
C VAL A 377 -3.38 18.60 29.40
N ARG A 378 -4.70 18.70 29.30
CA ARG A 378 -5.61 18.66 30.45
C ARG A 378 -6.17 17.27 30.69
N PHE A 379 -6.55 16.59 29.62
CA PHE A 379 -7.12 15.26 29.68
C PHE A 379 -6.32 14.28 28.86
N LEU A 380 -6.07 13.12 29.46
CA LEU A 380 -5.49 11.95 28.86
C LEU A 380 -6.61 10.91 28.70
N LEU A 381 -6.88 10.53 27.46
CA LEU A 381 -7.87 9.52 27.10
C LEU A 381 -7.15 8.18 26.96
N LEU A 382 -7.69 7.14 27.56
CA LEU A 382 -7.22 5.77 27.37
C LEU A 382 -8.28 4.98 26.62
N ASN A 383 -7.96 4.58 25.39
CA ASN A 383 -8.80 3.70 24.60
C ASN A 383 -8.49 2.24 24.92
N MET A 384 -9.42 1.59 25.63
CA MET A 384 -9.27 0.22 26.12
C MET A 384 -9.31 -0.83 25.00
N ASP A 385 -9.95 -0.55 23.87
CA ASP A 385 -10.03 -1.49 22.73
C ASP A 385 -8.67 -1.65 22.03
N ASP A 386 -7.87 -0.58 22.04
CA ASP A 386 -6.56 -0.53 21.38
C ASP A 386 -5.40 -0.89 22.32
N VAL A 387 -5.66 -1.12 23.62
CA VAL A 387 -4.62 -1.54 24.57
C VAL A 387 -4.16 -2.96 24.19
N PRO A 388 -2.86 -3.17 23.91
CA PRO A 388 -2.33 -4.50 23.63
C PRO A 388 -2.68 -5.48 24.75
N ALA A 389 -2.96 -6.74 24.41
CA ALA A 389 -3.29 -7.78 25.39
C ALA A 389 -2.19 -7.91 26.46
N GLY A 390 -2.44 -7.32 27.63
CA GLY A 390 -1.49 -7.26 28.75
C GLY A 390 -1.95 -6.28 29.85
N PRO A 391 -1.65 -6.54 31.13
CA PRO A 391 -2.27 -5.84 32.26
C PRO A 391 -1.59 -4.52 32.65
N VAL A 392 -0.97 -3.78 31.73
CA VAL A 392 0.05 -2.80 32.14
C VAL A 392 -0.45 -1.35 32.17
N LEU A 393 -1.14 -0.88 31.13
CA LEU A 393 -1.31 0.57 30.96
C LEU A 393 -2.39 1.16 31.88
N ALA A 394 -3.59 0.57 31.91
CA ALA A 394 -4.70 1.07 32.75
C ALA A 394 -4.36 1.09 34.26
N PRO A 395 -3.84 -0.01 34.87
CA PRO A 395 -3.47 0.01 36.28
C PRO A 395 -2.37 1.03 36.58
N LYS A 396 -1.35 1.15 35.73
CA LYS A 396 -0.29 2.16 35.90
C LYS A 396 -0.83 3.59 35.86
N LEU A 397 -1.81 3.86 35.00
CA LEU A 397 -2.47 5.17 34.91
C LEU A 397 -3.31 5.45 36.17
N ASP A 398 -4.00 4.45 36.69
CA ASP A 398 -4.80 4.56 37.93
C ASP A 398 -3.91 4.75 39.18
N GLU A 399 -2.70 4.18 39.21
CA GLU A 399 -1.74 4.30 40.31
C GLU A 399 -0.92 5.60 40.28
N SER A 400 -0.91 6.32 39.15
CA SER A 400 -0.12 7.55 38.99
C SER A 400 -0.66 8.69 39.86
N LEU A 401 0.20 9.24 40.72
CA LEU A 401 -0.13 10.39 41.57
C LEU A 401 -0.38 11.68 40.79
N SER A 402 0.13 11.77 39.56
CA SER A 402 -0.02 12.93 38.68
C SER A 402 -1.29 12.86 37.82
N LEU A 403 -2.06 11.77 37.91
CA LEU A 403 -3.29 11.57 37.17
C LEU A 403 -4.47 11.36 38.12
N LYS A 404 -5.61 11.93 37.75
CA LYS A 404 -6.88 11.67 38.44
C LYS A 404 -7.88 11.12 37.45
N ARG A 405 -8.30 9.87 37.65
CA ARG A 405 -9.43 9.29 36.89
C ARG A 405 -10.70 10.11 37.12
N MET A 406 -11.33 10.53 36.03
CA MET A 406 -12.50 11.41 36.04
C MET A 406 -13.79 10.64 35.75
N ALA A 407 -13.78 9.84 34.67
CA ALA A 407 -14.95 9.14 34.18
C ALA A 407 -14.54 8.03 33.20
N GLN A 408 -15.51 7.19 32.83
CA GLN A 408 -15.38 6.21 31.76
C GLN A 408 -16.61 6.30 30.85
N PHE A 409 -16.38 6.29 29.55
CA PHE A 409 -17.38 6.45 28.50
C PHE A 409 -17.22 5.32 27.48
N GLY A 410 -17.98 4.23 27.67
CA GLY A 410 -17.74 2.98 26.95
C GLY A 410 -16.33 2.47 27.22
N ASP A 411 -15.56 2.28 26.14
CA ASP A 411 -14.19 1.77 26.17
C ASP A 411 -13.13 2.88 26.34
N ILE A 412 -13.55 4.14 26.53
CA ILE A 412 -12.62 5.25 26.80
C ILE A 412 -12.63 5.63 28.28
N VAL A 413 -11.46 5.57 28.93
CA VAL A 413 -11.25 6.07 30.30
C VAL A 413 -10.62 7.45 30.25
N VAL A 414 -11.16 8.41 30.99
CA VAL A 414 -10.66 9.80 31.02
C VAL A 414 -9.89 10.05 32.31
N TYR A 415 -8.64 10.48 32.15
CA TYR A 415 -7.77 10.94 33.22
C TYR A 415 -7.54 12.45 33.10
N ARG A 416 -7.51 13.14 34.23
CA ARG A 416 -7.08 14.54 34.31
C ARG A 416 -5.63 14.60 34.78
N LEU A 417 -4.80 15.34 34.05
CA LEU A 417 -3.44 15.62 34.47
C LEU A 417 -3.46 16.65 35.61
N LEU A 418 -2.84 16.29 36.73
CA LEU A 418 -2.65 17.16 37.88
C LEU A 418 -1.34 17.93 37.67
N ARG A 419 -1.40 19.25 37.83
CA ARG A 419 -0.24 20.14 37.70
C ARG A 419 0.50 20.28 39.02
#